data_AF-A0A2M6YWE1-F1
#
_entry.id   AF-A0A2M6YWE1-F1
#
_cell.length_a   1.000
_cell.length_b   1.000
_cell.length_c   1.000
_cell.angle_alpha   90.00
_cell.angle_beta   90.00
_cell.angle_gamma   90.00
#
_symmetry.space_group_name_H-M   'P 1'
#
loop_
_entity.id
_entity.type
_entity.pdbx_description
1 polymer ?
#
loop_
_entity_poly.entity_id
_entity_poly.type
_entity_poly.pdbx_seq_one_letter_code
_entity_poly.pdbx_strand_id
1 'polypeptide(L)'
;DGDGHTRYIFPTILPPPKARVVPGNRQATIYWDNSVESVVDPILNRKDFEGYRIYGTKSGYDFGLAGSSDAYILLADFDRADDSIGYNNGFAPLRFDTTFAGDTVHYTYRYVISNLLNGWQYSFGLEAYDQGDPKNNLPGQPSLRVIQDVIPGAPPVSGGIGGIGVYPNPYYVHALWDGARERERKLYFTNLPPNSEIRIYTLAGDLIASFEHHASTYNGAGIQWFSKYADGTQKMSGGEHAWDLVTKGDQAIATGLYLFTVKDIDTGGIKRGKFGVIK
;
A
#
# COMPACT_ATOMS: atom_id res chain seq x y z
N ASP A 1 34.67 -41.04 4.10
CA ASP A 1 35.09 -40.02 3.12
C ASP A 1 33.97 -39.02 2.96
N GLY A 2 34.13 -37.86 3.60
CA GLY A 2 33.13 -36.80 3.65
C GLY A 2 33.23 -35.91 2.42
N ASP A 3 32.13 -35.78 1.71
CA ASP A 3 31.91 -34.87 0.59
C ASP A 3 31.81 -33.42 1.10
N GLY A 4 32.99 -32.81 1.28
CA GLY A 4 33.18 -31.42 1.72
C GLY A 4 32.66 -30.37 0.75
N HIS A 5 31.34 -30.29 0.56
CA HIS A 5 30.68 -29.14 -0.03
C HIS A 5 30.15 -28.24 1.09
N THR A 6 31.05 -27.47 1.68
CA THR A 6 30.66 -26.27 2.45
C THR A 6 30.00 -25.31 1.46
N ARG A 7 28.66 -25.29 1.41
CA ARG A 7 27.92 -24.23 0.71
C ARG A 7 28.18 -22.93 1.46
N TYR A 8 29.25 -22.24 1.09
CA TYR A 8 29.52 -20.88 1.56
C TYR A 8 28.44 -19.98 0.98
N ILE A 9 27.42 -19.68 1.79
CA ILE A 9 26.43 -18.66 1.48
C ILE A 9 27.13 -17.34 1.75
N PHE A 10 27.57 -16.65 0.69
CA PHE A 10 28.03 -15.28 0.82
C PHE A 10 26.81 -14.43 1.24
N PRO A 11 26.92 -13.59 2.29
CA PRO A 11 25.86 -12.65 2.60
C PRO A 11 25.70 -11.68 1.41
N THR A 12 24.45 -11.35 1.09
CA THR A 12 24.08 -10.38 0.05
C THR A 12 24.94 -9.11 0.16
N ILE A 13 25.71 -8.85 -0.89
CA ILE A 13 26.57 -7.66 -1.01
C ILE A 13 25.77 -6.45 -1.49
N LEU A 14 24.73 -6.71 -2.29
CA LEU A 14 23.95 -5.67 -2.96
C LEU A 14 23.04 -4.91 -1.96
N PRO A 15 23.24 -3.61 -1.75
CA PRO A 15 22.38 -2.84 -0.87
C PRO A 15 20.96 -2.75 -1.46
N PRO A 16 19.91 -2.67 -0.63
CA PRO A 16 18.56 -2.45 -1.11
C PRO A 16 18.45 -1.09 -1.82
N PRO A 17 17.71 -0.99 -2.95
CA PRO A 17 17.42 0.29 -3.57
C PRO A 17 16.57 1.15 -2.64
N LYS A 18 16.64 2.47 -2.77
CA LYS A 18 15.73 3.36 -2.05
C LYS A 18 14.41 3.38 -2.80
N ALA A 19 13.35 2.94 -2.14
CA ALA A 19 12.03 2.78 -2.75
C ALA A 19 10.93 3.51 -1.98
N ARG A 20 9.88 3.88 -2.69
CA ARG A 20 8.68 4.50 -2.15
C ARG A 20 7.44 3.99 -2.87
N VAL A 21 6.43 3.60 -2.11
CA VAL A 21 5.13 3.21 -2.66
C VAL A 21 4.10 4.29 -2.37
N VAL A 22 3.41 4.74 -3.41
CA VAL A 22 2.34 5.74 -3.32
C VAL A 22 1.01 5.09 -3.71
N PRO A 23 0.07 4.93 -2.76
CA PRO A 23 -1.27 4.45 -3.06
C PRO A 23 -2.08 5.52 -3.82
N GLY A 24 -2.96 5.06 -4.70
CA GLY A 24 -3.94 5.88 -5.40
C GLY A 24 -5.24 5.11 -5.61
N ASN A 25 -6.16 5.70 -6.37
CA ASN A 25 -7.46 5.09 -6.60
C ASN A 25 -7.30 3.84 -7.47
N ARG A 26 -7.61 2.66 -6.91
CA ARG A 26 -7.51 1.34 -7.55
C ARG A 26 -6.12 1.01 -8.07
N GLN A 27 -5.09 1.64 -7.52
CA GLN A 27 -3.71 1.44 -7.92
C GLN A 27 -2.72 1.75 -6.80
N ALA A 28 -1.50 1.26 -6.96
CA ALA A 28 -0.34 1.69 -6.20
C ALA A 28 0.82 1.90 -7.18
N THR A 29 1.70 2.85 -6.89
CA THR A 29 2.86 3.13 -7.73
C THR A 29 4.13 3.01 -6.92
N ILE A 30 5.06 2.16 -7.35
CA ILE A 30 6.38 2.01 -6.75
C ILE A 30 7.34 2.90 -7.51
N TYR A 31 8.11 3.69 -6.79
CA TYR A 31 9.21 4.51 -7.28
C TYR A 31 10.50 4.03 -6.65
N TRP A 32 11.60 3.98 -7.39
CA TRP A 32 12.91 3.69 -6.81
C TRP A 32 14.07 4.41 -7.49
N ASP A 33 15.17 4.53 -6.76
CA ASP A 33 16.43 5.07 -7.26
C ASP A 33 17.25 4.01 -8.03
N ASN A 34 18.30 4.46 -8.69
CA ASN A 34 19.24 3.60 -9.42
C ASN A 34 20.60 3.47 -8.72
N SER A 35 20.67 3.77 -7.41
CA SER A 35 21.93 3.79 -6.66
C SER A 35 22.67 2.45 -6.71
N VAL A 36 21.90 1.36 -6.71
CA VAL A 36 22.37 -0.02 -6.73
C VAL A 36 23.12 -0.38 -8.03
N GLU A 37 22.77 0.22 -9.18
CA GLU A 37 23.38 -0.10 -10.48
C GLU A 37 24.86 0.26 -10.57
N SER A 38 25.31 1.14 -9.69
CA SER A 38 26.68 1.64 -9.65
C SER A 38 27.56 0.92 -8.63
N VAL A 39 26.98 0.02 -7.84
CA VAL A 39 27.69 -0.73 -6.79
C VAL A 39 28.69 -1.68 -7.44
N VAL A 40 29.89 -1.71 -6.88
CA VAL A 40 30.95 -2.63 -7.28
C VAL A 40 30.94 -3.82 -6.33
N ASP A 41 30.81 -5.03 -6.85
CA ASP A 41 30.95 -6.25 -6.06
C ASP A 41 32.40 -6.35 -5.54
N PRO A 42 32.63 -6.47 -4.22
CA PRO A 42 33.94 -6.51 -3.60
C PRO A 42 34.72 -7.80 -3.86
N ILE A 43 34.05 -8.88 -4.30
CA ILE A 43 34.67 -10.17 -4.63
C ILE A 43 35.07 -10.19 -6.11
N LEU A 44 34.15 -9.82 -7.00
CA LEU A 44 34.35 -9.83 -8.46
C LEU A 44 35.07 -8.57 -8.96
N ASN A 45 35.15 -7.52 -8.13
CA ASN A 45 35.75 -6.23 -8.42
C ASN A 45 35.23 -5.60 -9.73
N ARG A 46 33.92 -5.75 -9.97
CA ARG A 46 33.20 -5.20 -11.12
C ARG A 46 31.78 -4.80 -10.69
N LYS A 47 31.12 -3.97 -11.50
CA LYS A 47 29.67 -3.76 -11.38
C LYS A 47 28.97 -4.94 -12.02
N ASP A 48 28.12 -5.60 -11.27
CA ASP A 48 27.43 -6.84 -11.65
C ASP A 48 25.93 -6.80 -11.34
N PHE A 49 25.38 -5.62 -11.07
CA PHE A 49 23.93 -5.41 -11.04
C PHE A 49 23.29 -5.93 -12.33
N GLU A 50 22.18 -6.67 -12.17
CA GLU A 50 21.47 -7.31 -13.26
C GLU A 50 20.04 -6.78 -13.44
N GLY A 51 19.29 -6.61 -12.36
CA GLY A 51 17.88 -6.26 -12.52
C GLY A 51 17.13 -5.94 -11.25
N TYR A 52 15.83 -5.71 -11.43
CA TYR A 52 14.87 -5.42 -10.37
C TYR A 52 13.69 -6.39 -10.45
N ARG A 53 13.28 -6.90 -9.29
CA ARG A 53 12.04 -7.67 -9.16
C ARG A 53 11.05 -6.95 -8.28
N ILE A 54 9.80 -6.93 -8.74
CA ILE A 54 8.67 -6.31 -8.07
C ILE A 54 7.72 -7.41 -7.62
N TYR A 55 7.34 -7.35 -6.36
CA TYR A 55 6.44 -8.31 -5.73
C TYR A 55 5.23 -7.60 -5.15
N GLY A 56 4.12 -8.33 -5.04
CA GLY A 56 2.94 -7.87 -4.34
C GLY A 56 2.16 -9.00 -3.73
N THR A 57 1.37 -8.67 -2.72
CA THR A 57 0.43 -9.60 -2.10
C THR A 57 -0.92 -9.59 -2.83
N LYS A 58 -1.68 -10.68 -2.69
CA LYS A 58 -3.09 -10.70 -3.10
C LYS A 58 -3.95 -9.95 -2.06
N SER A 59 -5.10 -9.44 -2.49
CA SER A 59 -6.09 -8.86 -1.57
C SER A 59 -6.48 -9.87 -0.48
N GLY A 60 -6.51 -9.45 0.77
CA GLY A 60 -6.90 -10.30 1.90
C GLY A 60 -5.77 -11.11 2.52
N TYR A 61 -4.51 -10.82 2.17
CA TYR A 61 -3.34 -11.42 2.81
C TYR A 61 -3.31 -11.20 4.33
N ASP A 62 -3.75 -10.03 4.78
CA ASP A 62 -3.90 -9.60 6.16
C ASP A 62 -4.83 -10.49 7.01
N PHE A 63 -5.71 -11.30 6.39
CA PHE A 63 -6.66 -12.20 7.07
C PHE A 63 -6.20 -13.66 7.15
N GLY A 64 -4.93 -13.96 6.89
CA GLY A 64 -4.43 -15.34 7.02
C GLY A 64 -4.87 -16.26 5.88
N LEU A 65 -5.27 -15.71 4.72
CA LEU A 65 -5.28 -16.45 3.44
C LEU A 65 -3.86 -16.83 2.95
N ALA A 66 -2.84 -16.55 3.78
CA ALA A 66 -1.46 -17.02 3.71
C ALA A 66 -1.31 -18.54 3.97
N GLY A 67 -2.19 -19.36 3.40
CA GLY A 67 -2.03 -20.82 3.40
C GLY A 67 -0.86 -21.31 2.54
N SER A 68 -0.06 -20.42 1.94
CA SER A 68 1.16 -20.78 1.21
C SER A 68 2.33 -19.92 1.67
N SER A 69 3.47 -20.59 1.82
CA SER A 69 4.77 -20.13 2.33
C SER A 69 5.43 -18.93 1.62
N ASP A 70 4.75 -18.26 0.69
CA ASP A 70 5.14 -16.93 0.21
C ASP A 70 3.90 -16.17 -0.27
N ALA A 71 3.50 -15.14 0.47
CA ALA A 71 2.35 -14.32 0.11
C ALA A 71 2.65 -13.34 -1.03
N TYR A 72 3.94 -13.15 -1.32
CA TYR A 72 4.42 -12.28 -2.36
C TYR A 72 4.45 -13.03 -3.70
N ILE A 73 3.65 -12.57 -4.65
CA ILE A 73 3.72 -13.01 -6.04
C ILE A 73 4.62 -12.04 -6.83
N LEU A 74 5.42 -12.59 -7.74
CA LEU A 74 6.20 -11.79 -8.68
C LEU A 74 5.23 -11.06 -9.63
N LEU A 75 5.28 -9.73 -9.61
CA LEU A 75 4.47 -8.86 -10.46
C LEU A 75 5.23 -8.43 -11.71
N ALA A 76 6.54 -8.22 -11.59
CA ALA A 76 7.41 -7.89 -12.70
C ALA A 76 8.86 -8.27 -12.41
N ASP A 77 9.58 -8.60 -13.47
CA ASP A 77 11.01 -8.87 -13.46
C ASP A 77 11.62 -8.10 -14.64
N PHE A 78 12.54 -7.20 -14.35
CA PHE A 78 13.23 -6.40 -15.35
C PHE A 78 14.73 -6.52 -15.17
N ASP A 79 15.41 -6.70 -16.28
CA ASP A 79 16.84 -6.92 -16.34
C ASP A 79 17.51 -6.11 -17.44
N ARG A 80 18.83 -6.13 -17.42
CA ARG A 80 19.65 -5.56 -18.47
C ARG A 80 19.30 -6.19 -19.81
N ALA A 81 19.31 -5.39 -20.87
CA ALA A 81 18.99 -5.86 -22.22
C ALA A 81 20.23 -6.28 -23.03
N ASP A 82 21.42 -6.27 -22.41
CA ASP A 82 22.71 -6.38 -23.07
C ASP A 82 23.50 -7.66 -22.72
N ASP A 83 22.81 -8.70 -22.23
CA ASP A 83 23.45 -10.00 -21.97
C ASP A 83 22.55 -11.22 -22.30
N SER A 84 22.77 -12.34 -21.61
CA SER A 84 22.09 -13.62 -21.84
C SER A 84 21.37 -14.14 -20.58
N ILE A 85 21.22 -13.30 -19.56
CA ILE A 85 20.55 -13.61 -18.29
C ILE A 85 19.10 -13.09 -18.39
N GLY A 86 18.16 -13.79 -17.78
CA GLY A 86 16.77 -13.37 -17.68
C GLY A 86 16.02 -13.11 -19.01
N TYR A 87 15.16 -12.10 -19.00
CA TYR A 87 14.25 -11.72 -20.10
C TYR A 87 14.86 -10.72 -21.08
N ASN A 88 15.93 -10.03 -20.71
CA ASN A 88 16.57 -8.95 -21.46
C ASN A 88 15.61 -7.83 -21.90
N ASN A 89 14.69 -7.43 -21.00
CA ASN A 89 13.61 -6.50 -21.34
C ASN A 89 13.97 -5.02 -21.12
N GLY A 90 15.07 -4.73 -20.44
CA GLY A 90 15.62 -3.41 -20.25
C GLY A 90 14.78 -2.50 -19.35
N PHE A 91 15.38 -1.39 -18.90
CA PHE A 91 14.73 -0.47 -17.96
C PHE A 91 14.03 0.72 -18.62
N ALA A 92 14.09 0.85 -19.95
CA ALA A 92 13.48 1.97 -20.66
C ALA A 92 11.98 2.16 -20.35
N PRO A 93 11.15 1.10 -20.23
CA PRO A 93 9.73 1.24 -19.86
C PRO A 93 9.50 1.76 -18.43
N LEU A 94 10.51 1.65 -17.55
CA LEU A 94 10.41 2.04 -16.15
C LEU A 94 10.88 3.47 -15.90
N ARG A 95 11.63 4.08 -16.83
CA ARG A 95 12.26 5.40 -16.63
C ARG A 95 11.23 6.47 -16.29
N PHE A 96 11.42 7.09 -15.13
CA PHE A 96 10.59 8.17 -14.63
C PHE A 96 11.35 8.96 -13.57
N ASP A 97 11.87 10.12 -13.95
CA ASP A 97 12.65 10.98 -13.06
C ASP A 97 11.73 11.84 -12.20
N THR A 98 11.80 11.68 -10.88
CA THR A 98 10.99 12.46 -9.94
C THR A 98 11.64 12.56 -8.56
N THR A 99 11.20 13.55 -7.80
CA THR A 99 11.47 13.70 -6.36
C THR A 99 10.15 13.84 -5.61
N PHE A 100 10.19 13.70 -4.29
CA PHE A 100 9.04 13.98 -3.43
C PHE A 100 9.39 15.07 -2.41
N ALA A 101 8.41 15.90 -2.07
CA ALA A 101 8.61 16.94 -1.05
C ALA A 101 9.07 16.32 0.28
N GLY A 102 10.13 16.90 0.87
CA GLY A 102 10.73 16.42 2.12
C GLY A 102 11.59 15.16 1.97
N ASP A 103 11.83 14.70 0.75
CA ASP A 103 12.67 13.54 0.44
C ASP A 103 13.91 13.98 -0.37
N THR A 104 15.08 13.46 -0.02
CA THR A 104 16.36 13.75 -0.72
C THR A 104 16.66 12.75 -1.84
N VAL A 105 15.86 11.70 -1.98
CA VAL A 105 16.05 10.66 -2.99
C VAL A 105 15.55 11.14 -4.35
N HIS A 106 16.40 10.94 -5.36
CA HIS A 106 16.01 11.06 -6.77
C HIS A 106 15.55 9.70 -7.28
N TYR A 107 14.26 9.58 -7.56
CA TYR A 107 13.67 8.37 -8.09
C TYR A 107 13.81 8.38 -9.60
N THR A 108 14.40 7.32 -10.14
CA THR A 108 14.73 7.20 -11.58
C THR A 108 13.75 6.27 -12.30
N TYR A 109 13.05 5.43 -11.53
CA TYR A 109 12.14 4.42 -12.04
C TYR A 109 10.77 4.47 -11.39
N ARG A 110 9.78 3.99 -12.12
CA ARG A 110 8.39 3.86 -11.70
C ARG A 110 7.73 2.61 -12.27
N TYR A 111 6.94 1.94 -11.44
CA TYR A 111 6.04 0.87 -11.85
C TYR A 111 4.64 1.06 -11.27
N VAL A 112 3.61 0.99 -12.12
CA VAL A 112 2.21 1.19 -11.73
C VAL A 112 1.48 -0.15 -11.64
N ILE A 113 0.95 -0.44 -10.47
CA ILE A 113 0.18 -1.64 -10.17
C ILE A 113 -1.29 -1.24 -10.17
N SER A 114 -2.04 -1.72 -11.17
CA SER A 114 -3.44 -1.35 -11.40
C SER A 114 -4.41 -2.42 -10.91
N ASN A 115 -5.72 -2.14 -11.01
CA ASN A 115 -6.80 -3.06 -10.67
C ASN A 115 -6.84 -3.48 -9.19
N LEU A 116 -6.29 -2.65 -8.31
CA LEU A 116 -6.40 -2.87 -6.87
C LEU A 116 -7.81 -2.53 -6.39
N LEU A 117 -8.21 -3.17 -5.30
CA LEU A 117 -9.43 -2.84 -4.57
C LEU A 117 -9.11 -1.79 -3.50
N ASN A 118 -9.84 -0.68 -3.47
CA ASN A 118 -9.67 0.33 -2.42
C ASN A 118 -10.08 -0.22 -1.04
N GLY A 119 -9.45 0.31 0.03
CA GLY A 119 -9.71 -0.09 1.41
C GLY A 119 -9.10 -1.44 1.83
N TRP A 120 -8.56 -2.21 0.88
CA TRP A 120 -7.77 -3.42 1.16
C TRP A 120 -6.31 -3.07 1.40
N GLN A 121 -5.68 -3.79 2.31
CA GLN A 121 -4.24 -3.68 2.54
C GLN A 121 -3.48 -4.56 1.55
N TYR A 122 -2.41 -4.01 1.00
CA TYR A 122 -1.44 -4.71 0.16
C TYR A 122 -0.05 -4.41 0.68
N SER A 123 0.79 -5.43 0.67
CA SER A 123 2.24 -5.28 0.79
C SER A 123 2.89 -5.39 -0.57
N PHE A 124 3.80 -4.45 -0.88
CA PHE A 124 4.58 -4.43 -2.10
C PHE A 124 6.07 -4.47 -1.80
N GLY A 125 6.78 -5.31 -2.55
CA GLY A 125 8.21 -5.56 -2.39
C GLY A 125 9.00 -5.13 -3.63
N LEU A 126 10.16 -4.55 -3.42
CA LEU A 126 11.16 -4.29 -4.46
C LEU A 126 12.52 -4.83 -4.02
N GLU A 127 13.17 -5.58 -4.88
CA GLU A 127 14.57 -5.98 -4.70
C GLU A 127 15.36 -5.74 -5.99
N ALA A 128 16.64 -5.48 -5.84
CA ALA A 128 17.61 -5.56 -6.92
C ALA A 128 18.27 -6.93 -6.90
N TYR A 129 18.87 -7.38 -7.98
CA TYR A 129 19.69 -8.59 -7.99
C TYR A 129 20.91 -8.44 -8.92
N ASP A 130 21.92 -9.25 -8.66
CA ASP A 130 23.16 -9.30 -9.44
C ASP A 130 23.19 -10.49 -10.41
N GLN A 131 24.22 -10.50 -11.27
CA GLN A 131 24.49 -11.53 -12.28
C GLN A 131 25.00 -12.84 -11.68
N GLY A 132 25.51 -12.81 -10.45
CA GLY A 132 26.35 -13.84 -9.89
C GLY A 132 27.66 -14.02 -10.67
N ASP A 133 28.21 -15.24 -10.61
CA ASP A 133 29.40 -15.62 -11.37
C ASP A 133 29.20 -17.00 -12.01
N PRO A 134 28.68 -17.04 -13.25
CA PRO A 134 28.48 -18.29 -13.98
C PRO A 134 29.76 -19.11 -14.19
N LYS A 135 30.93 -18.48 -14.25
CA LYS A 135 32.21 -19.20 -14.43
C LYS A 135 32.57 -20.03 -13.20
N ASN A 136 32.12 -19.59 -12.03
CA ASN A 136 32.35 -20.22 -10.74
C ASN A 136 31.08 -20.91 -10.18
N ASN A 137 30.03 -21.10 -11.00
CA ASN A 137 28.73 -21.66 -10.61
C ASN A 137 28.10 -20.93 -9.40
N LEU A 138 28.30 -19.62 -9.29
CA LEU A 138 27.64 -18.80 -8.27
C LEU A 138 26.38 -18.19 -8.87
N PRO A 139 25.18 -18.51 -8.35
CA PRO A 139 23.93 -17.90 -8.81
C PRO A 139 23.88 -16.41 -8.42
N GLY A 140 23.08 -15.65 -9.17
CA GLY A 140 22.80 -14.26 -8.83
C GLY A 140 22.10 -14.14 -7.48
N GLN A 141 22.48 -13.12 -6.71
CA GLN A 141 21.96 -12.87 -5.37
C GLN A 141 21.06 -11.63 -5.37
N PRO A 142 19.92 -11.68 -4.65
CA PRO A 142 19.07 -10.52 -4.47
C PRO A 142 19.58 -9.64 -3.32
N SER A 143 19.34 -8.34 -3.42
CA SER A 143 19.36 -7.41 -2.28
C SER A 143 18.34 -7.83 -1.22
N LEU A 144 18.42 -7.25 -0.01
CA LEU A 144 17.25 -7.27 0.86
C LEU A 144 16.06 -6.61 0.13
N ARG A 145 14.88 -7.20 0.29
CA ARG A 145 13.64 -6.68 -0.29
C ARG A 145 13.14 -5.51 0.54
N VAL A 146 12.92 -4.37 -0.11
CA VAL A 146 12.22 -3.22 0.49
C VAL A 146 10.73 -3.49 0.43
N ILE A 147 10.08 -3.56 1.58
CA ILE A 147 8.65 -3.87 1.72
C ILE A 147 7.93 -2.63 2.25
N GLN A 148 6.81 -2.27 1.63
CA GLN A 148 5.93 -1.20 2.11
C GLN A 148 4.46 -1.62 2.00
N ASP A 149 3.75 -1.45 3.11
CA ASP A 149 2.32 -1.68 3.18
C ASP A 149 1.55 -0.43 2.75
N VAL A 150 0.52 -0.63 1.96
CA VAL A 150 -0.34 0.44 1.45
C VAL A 150 -1.80 0.03 1.45
N ILE A 151 -2.68 1.02 1.56
CA ILE A 151 -4.11 0.88 1.32
C ILE A 151 -4.48 1.83 0.19
N PRO A 152 -4.77 1.29 -1.01
CA PRO A 152 -5.29 2.05 -2.13
C PRO A 152 -6.62 2.70 -1.79
N GLY A 153 -6.87 3.85 -2.38
CA GLY A 153 -7.99 4.71 -2.03
C GLY A 153 -8.05 5.95 -2.90
N ALA A 154 -9.15 6.68 -2.83
CA ALA A 154 -9.23 7.99 -3.48
C ALA A 154 -8.14 8.94 -2.94
N PRO A 155 -7.40 9.65 -3.79
CA PRO A 155 -6.56 10.77 -3.34
C PRO A 155 -7.45 11.92 -2.84
N PRO A 156 -6.92 12.84 -2.02
CA PRO A 156 -7.70 13.95 -1.52
C PRO A 156 -8.13 14.90 -2.65
N VAL A 157 -9.33 15.46 -2.55
CA VAL A 157 -9.92 16.35 -3.57
C VAL A 157 -10.05 17.77 -3.03
N SER A 158 -9.17 18.67 -3.48
CA SER A 158 -9.21 20.08 -3.06
C SER A 158 -10.37 20.84 -3.71
N GLY A 159 -11.14 21.59 -2.91
CA GLY A 159 -12.17 22.50 -3.41
C GLY A 159 -13.40 21.83 -4.04
N GLY A 160 -13.52 20.51 -3.95
CA GLY A 160 -14.60 19.72 -4.54
C GLY A 160 -15.28 18.80 -3.55
N ILE A 161 -16.59 19.02 -3.31
CA ILE A 161 -17.42 18.17 -2.44
C ILE A 161 -18.34 17.21 -3.21
N GLY A 162 -18.33 17.27 -4.55
CA GLY A 162 -19.30 16.61 -5.43
C GLY A 162 -19.24 15.08 -5.43
N GLY A 163 -18.06 14.50 -5.16
CA GLY A 163 -17.80 13.06 -5.27
C GLY A 163 -17.75 12.30 -3.95
N ILE A 164 -17.95 12.95 -2.80
CA ILE A 164 -17.82 12.31 -1.49
C ILE A 164 -18.87 11.19 -1.36
N GLY A 165 -18.39 10.01 -0.99
CA GLY A 165 -19.19 8.80 -0.88
C GLY A 165 -18.82 7.96 0.33
N VAL A 166 -19.54 6.84 0.48
CA VAL A 166 -19.30 5.83 1.51
C VAL A 166 -19.24 4.47 0.86
N TYR A 167 -18.30 3.63 1.25
CA TYR A 167 -18.27 2.22 0.84
C TYR A 167 -17.88 1.28 2.00
N PRO A 168 -18.42 0.06 2.06
CA PRO A 168 -19.49 -0.43 1.19
C PRO A 168 -20.81 0.28 1.53
N ASN A 169 -21.66 0.50 0.53
CA ASN A 169 -22.95 1.16 0.73
C ASN A 169 -24.04 0.52 -0.16
N PRO A 170 -25.05 -0.16 0.41
CA PRO A 170 -25.19 -0.38 1.86
C PRO A 170 -24.12 -1.34 2.39
N TYR A 171 -23.79 -1.21 3.67
CA TYR A 171 -22.94 -2.15 4.39
C TYR A 171 -23.78 -3.38 4.73
N TYR A 172 -23.44 -4.54 4.17
CA TYR A 172 -24.13 -5.81 4.39
C TYR A 172 -23.33 -6.69 5.34
N VAL A 173 -23.97 -7.18 6.40
CA VAL A 173 -23.58 -8.20 7.39
C VAL A 173 -22.10 -8.22 7.76
N HIS A 174 -21.23 -8.62 6.83
CA HIS A 174 -19.78 -8.49 6.87
C HIS A 174 -19.24 -8.12 5.48
N ALA A 175 -18.32 -7.15 5.41
CA ALA A 175 -17.47 -6.96 4.26
C ALA A 175 -16.36 -8.02 4.25
N LEU A 176 -15.84 -8.35 3.06
CA LEU A 176 -14.77 -9.35 2.91
C LEU A 176 -13.47 -9.00 3.65
N TRP A 177 -13.30 -7.72 4.01
CA TRP A 177 -12.18 -7.23 4.81
C TRP A 177 -12.52 -7.05 6.29
N ASP A 178 -13.68 -7.50 6.78
CA ASP A 178 -13.98 -7.37 8.20
C ASP A 178 -13.31 -8.50 9.00
N GLY A 179 -12.84 -8.16 10.19
CA GLY A 179 -12.41 -9.13 11.18
C GLY A 179 -13.58 -9.82 11.87
N ALA A 180 -13.25 -10.67 12.83
CA ALA A 180 -14.22 -11.55 13.50
C ALA A 180 -15.08 -10.81 14.54
N ARG A 181 -14.66 -9.62 14.99
CA ARG A 181 -15.33 -8.85 16.07
C ARG A 181 -15.97 -7.59 15.53
N GLU A 182 -16.94 -7.06 16.27
CA GLU A 182 -17.73 -5.89 15.86
C GLU A 182 -16.88 -4.64 15.56
N ARG A 183 -15.88 -4.35 16.39
CA ARG A 183 -14.94 -3.24 16.20
C ARG A 183 -13.85 -3.51 15.16
N GLU A 184 -13.76 -4.75 14.68
CA GLU A 184 -12.90 -5.13 13.56
C GLU A 184 -13.66 -5.01 12.23
N ARG A 185 -14.78 -4.29 12.20
CA ARG A 185 -15.47 -3.94 10.95
C ARG A 185 -14.95 -2.60 10.45
N LYS A 186 -15.10 -2.33 9.15
CA LYS A 186 -14.86 -0.99 8.62
C LYS A 186 -15.71 -0.64 7.41
N LEU A 187 -16.15 0.62 7.39
CA LEU A 187 -16.58 1.33 6.19
C LEU A 187 -15.66 2.54 5.97
N TYR A 188 -15.62 3.05 4.75
CA TYR A 188 -14.81 4.18 4.36
C TYR A 188 -15.68 5.33 3.86
N PHE A 189 -15.38 6.54 4.31
CA PHE A 189 -15.72 7.76 3.59
C PHE A 189 -14.62 8.02 2.56
N THR A 190 -14.99 8.37 1.33
CA THR A 190 -14.04 8.51 0.20
C THR A 190 -14.22 9.83 -0.55
N ASN A 191 -13.23 10.19 -1.37
CA ASN A 191 -13.09 11.47 -2.07
C ASN A 191 -13.11 12.67 -1.11
N LEU A 192 -12.49 12.52 0.06
CA LEU A 192 -12.44 13.56 1.08
C LEU A 192 -11.52 14.71 0.66
N PRO A 193 -11.84 15.96 1.05
CA PRO A 193 -10.89 17.06 1.04
C PRO A 193 -9.68 16.77 1.95
N PRO A 194 -8.52 17.41 1.70
CA PRO A 194 -7.32 17.20 2.51
C PRO A 194 -7.53 17.40 4.01
N ASN A 195 -8.33 18.41 4.39
CA ASN A 195 -8.74 18.68 5.75
C ASN A 195 -10.27 18.69 5.82
N SER A 196 -10.86 17.76 6.56
CA SER A 196 -12.32 17.68 6.65
C SER A 196 -12.83 17.19 8.00
N GLU A 197 -14.06 17.59 8.32
CA GLU A 197 -14.82 17.07 9.45
C GLU A 197 -15.94 16.17 8.93
N ILE A 198 -15.99 14.93 9.41
CA ILE A 198 -17.02 13.94 9.08
C ILE A 198 -17.93 13.81 10.29
N ARG A 199 -19.25 13.91 10.09
CA ARG A 199 -20.26 13.68 11.14
C ARG A 199 -21.32 12.70 10.67
N ILE A 200 -21.76 11.84 11.58
CA ILE A 200 -22.71 10.76 11.31
C ILE A 200 -23.92 10.89 12.23
N TYR A 201 -25.10 10.74 11.64
CA TYR A 201 -26.37 10.95 12.31
C TYR A 201 -27.36 9.81 12.09
N THR A 202 -28.26 9.61 13.05
CA THR A 202 -29.50 8.84 12.85
C THR A 202 -30.44 9.60 11.91
N LEU A 203 -31.50 8.93 11.41
CA LEU A 203 -32.56 9.62 10.66
C LEU A 203 -33.33 10.67 11.49
N ALA A 204 -33.34 10.52 12.82
CA ALA A 204 -33.93 11.50 13.72
C ALA A 204 -33.03 12.75 13.90
N GLY A 205 -31.80 12.72 13.40
CA GLY A 205 -30.84 13.83 13.48
C GLY A 205 -29.90 13.74 14.68
N ASP A 206 -29.88 12.63 15.43
CA ASP A 206 -28.98 12.46 16.56
C ASP A 206 -27.54 12.25 16.07
N LEU A 207 -26.60 13.04 16.55
CA LEU A 207 -25.17 12.89 16.25
C LEU A 207 -24.58 11.69 16.99
N ILE A 208 -24.20 10.65 16.25
CA ILE A 208 -23.69 9.39 16.80
C ILE A 208 -22.18 9.24 16.69
N ALA A 209 -21.53 9.89 15.72
CA ALA A 209 -20.07 9.87 15.56
C ALA A 209 -19.57 11.13 14.84
N SER A 210 -18.32 11.52 15.11
CA SER A 210 -17.65 12.66 14.49
C SER A 210 -16.15 12.42 14.43
N PHE A 211 -15.52 12.80 13.31
CA PHE A 211 -14.09 12.58 13.07
C PHE A 211 -13.48 13.80 12.38
N GLU A 212 -12.25 14.14 12.75
CA GLU A 212 -11.39 15.03 11.97
C GLU A 212 -10.50 14.17 11.06
N HIS A 213 -10.36 14.60 9.81
CA HIS A 213 -9.55 13.95 8.81
C HIS A 213 -8.49 14.91 8.28
N HIS A 214 -7.24 14.47 8.33
CA HIS A 214 -6.08 15.16 7.78
C HIS A 214 -5.32 14.20 6.87
N ALA A 215 -5.34 14.46 5.56
CA ALA A 215 -4.73 13.60 4.55
C ALA A 215 -3.24 13.31 4.80
N SER A 216 -2.51 14.27 5.37
CA SER A 216 -1.07 14.19 5.60
C SER A 216 -0.68 13.27 6.75
N THR A 217 -1.57 13.02 7.71
CA THR A 217 -1.27 12.27 8.95
C THR A 217 -2.17 11.06 9.15
N TYR A 218 -3.29 10.96 8.44
CA TYR A 218 -4.22 9.86 8.59
C TYR A 218 -3.66 8.55 8.05
N ASN A 219 -3.53 7.55 8.93
CA ASN A 219 -3.08 6.20 8.61
C ASN A 219 -4.13 5.13 8.93
N GLY A 220 -5.36 5.50 9.32
CA GLY A 220 -6.38 4.54 9.76
C GLY A 220 -6.40 4.26 11.27
N ALA A 221 -5.51 4.89 12.05
CA ALA A 221 -5.57 4.80 13.50
C ALA A 221 -6.94 5.24 14.06
N GLY A 222 -7.35 4.63 15.17
CA GLY A 222 -8.62 4.94 15.86
C GLY A 222 -9.68 3.85 15.80
N ILE A 223 -9.47 2.80 15.00
CA ILE A 223 -10.36 1.62 14.96
C ILE A 223 -9.58 0.32 15.19
N GLN A 224 -10.25 -0.69 15.78
CA GLN A 224 -9.59 -1.95 16.18
C GLN A 224 -9.08 -2.75 14.97
N TRP A 225 -9.70 -2.58 13.80
CA TRP A 225 -9.22 -3.19 12.56
C TRP A 225 -7.73 -2.92 12.31
N PHE A 226 -7.33 -1.64 12.28
CA PHE A 226 -5.96 -1.24 12.01
C PHE A 226 -5.01 -1.65 13.13
N SER A 227 -5.45 -1.64 14.39
CA SER A 227 -4.62 -2.10 15.51
C SER A 227 -4.31 -3.59 15.48
N LYS A 228 -5.09 -4.39 14.73
CA LYS A 228 -4.94 -5.84 14.65
C LYS A 228 -4.27 -6.30 13.36
N TYR A 229 -4.61 -5.67 12.24
CA TYR A 229 -4.21 -6.10 10.90
C TYR A 229 -3.16 -5.19 10.24
N ALA A 230 -2.80 -4.08 10.88
CA ALA A 230 -1.76 -3.18 10.42
C ALA A 230 -0.78 -2.82 11.55
N ASP A 231 0.36 -2.24 11.20
CA ASP A 231 1.42 -1.85 12.15
C ASP A 231 1.50 -0.32 12.39
N GLY A 232 0.65 0.45 11.70
CA GLY A 232 0.62 1.91 11.78
C GLY A 232 1.55 2.62 10.79
N THR A 233 2.37 1.88 10.04
CA THR A 233 3.31 2.43 9.05
C THR A 233 2.76 2.48 7.63
N GLN A 234 1.65 1.77 7.38
CA GLN A 234 0.98 1.70 6.09
C GLN A 234 0.68 3.07 5.51
N LYS A 235 0.88 3.22 4.20
CA LYS A 235 0.52 4.45 3.49
C LYS A 235 -0.91 4.38 2.99
N MET A 236 -1.65 5.45 3.22
CA MET A 236 -3.01 5.64 2.72
C MET A 236 -2.99 6.69 1.61
N SER A 237 -3.97 6.67 0.70
CA SER A 237 -4.08 7.63 -0.41
C SER A 237 -4.36 9.06 0.05
N GLY A 238 -4.83 9.25 1.29
CA GLY A 238 -5.09 10.54 1.93
C GLY A 238 -6.46 11.14 1.67
N GLY A 239 -7.30 10.57 0.78
CA GLY A 239 -8.67 11.05 0.53
C GLY A 239 -9.75 10.16 1.13
N GLU A 240 -9.41 9.34 2.13
CA GLU A 240 -10.32 8.37 2.73
C GLU A 240 -10.19 8.29 4.25
N HIS A 241 -11.31 8.00 4.92
CA HIS A 241 -11.39 7.83 6.37
C HIS A 241 -12.23 6.60 6.73
N ALA A 242 -11.66 5.66 7.47
CA ALA A 242 -12.32 4.45 7.93
C ALA A 242 -13.05 4.66 9.26
N TRP A 243 -14.23 4.04 9.41
CA TRP A 243 -15.00 3.99 10.65
C TRP A 243 -15.48 2.57 10.93
N ASP A 244 -15.46 2.16 12.20
CA ASP A 244 -15.80 0.82 12.68
C ASP A 244 -17.28 0.60 13.01
N LEU A 245 -18.14 1.53 12.60
CA LEU A 245 -19.58 1.48 12.85
C LEU A 245 -19.92 1.53 14.36
N VAL A 246 -19.01 2.02 15.20
CA VAL A 246 -19.22 2.23 16.64
C VAL A 246 -19.48 3.70 16.94
N THR A 247 -20.55 3.96 17.70
CA THR A 247 -20.93 5.30 18.13
C THR A 247 -19.98 5.83 19.21
N LYS A 248 -20.03 7.15 19.44
CA LYS A 248 -19.30 7.81 20.54
C LYS A 248 -19.62 7.26 21.94
N GLY A 249 -20.76 6.58 22.09
CA GLY A 249 -21.18 5.91 23.32
C GLY A 249 -20.70 4.47 23.44
N ASP A 250 -19.76 4.05 22.57
CA ASP A 250 -19.19 2.70 22.52
C ASP A 250 -20.22 1.60 22.25
N GLN A 251 -21.16 1.89 21.37
CA GLN A 251 -22.17 0.93 20.92
C GLN A 251 -22.13 0.82 19.41
N ALA A 252 -22.15 -0.41 18.90
CA ALA A 252 -22.30 -0.66 17.47
C ALA A 252 -23.68 -0.20 17.01
N ILE A 253 -23.73 0.44 15.84
CA ILE A 253 -25.00 0.87 15.26
C ILE A 253 -25.86 -0.32 14.82
N ALA A 254 -27.18 -0.11 14.75
CA ALA A 254 -28.13 -1.13 14.30
C ALA A 254 -28.31 -1.11 12.77
N THR A 255 -29.06 -2.09 12.25
CA THR A 255 -29.59 -2.05 10.87
C THR A 255 -30.44 -0.79 10.70
N GLY A 256 -30.19 -0.04 9.63
CA GLY A 256 -30.91 1.21 9.39
C GLY A 256 -30.27 2.08 8.32
N LEU A 257 -30.93 3.20 8.03
CA LEU A 257 -30.41 4.26 7.19
C LEU A 257 -29.80 5.34 8.09
N TYR A 258 -28.61 5.81 7.72
CA TYR A 258 -27.88 6.85 8.44
C TYR A 258 -27.58 8.02 7.50
N LEU A 259 -27.46 9.19 8.09
CA LEU A 259 -27.07 10.41 7.38
C LEU A 259 -25.63 10.75 7.75
N PHE A 260 -24.92 11.38 6.82
CA PHE A 260 -23.61 11.93 7.11
C PHE A 260 -23.45 13.31 6.51
N THR A 261 -22.54 14.08 7.11
CA THR A 261 -22.03 15.31 6.53
C THR A 261 -20.52 15.28 6.48
N VAL A 262 -19.94 15.79 5.40
CA VAL A 262 -18.52 16.09 5.33
C VAL A 262 -18.36 17.57 5.07
N LYS A 263 -17.67 18.25 5.98
CA LYS A 263 -17.31 19.66 5.84
C LYS A 263 -15.83 19.75 5.44
N ASP A 264 -15.57 20.39 4.31
CA ASP A 264 -14.23 20.85 3.96
C ASP A 264 -13.85 21.99 4.91
N ILE A 265 -12.77 21.83 5.68
CA ILE A 265 -12.34 22.81 6.67
C ILE A 265 -11.74 24.05 5.98
N ASP A 266 -11.08 23.86 4.84
CA ASP A 266 -10.35 24.91 4.14
C ASP A 266 -11.30 25.82 3.36
N THR A 267 -12.36 25.26 2.76
CA THR A 267 -13.34 26.03 1.97
C THR A 267 -14.66 26.31 2.69
N GLY A 268 -14.97 25.56 3.75
CA GLY A 268 -16.26 25.60 4.44
C GLY A 268 -17.40 24.88 3.68
N GLY A 269 -17.13 24.30 2.51
CA GLY A 269 -18.12 23.55 1.74
C GLY A 269 -18.62 22.32 2.49
N ILE A 270 -19.92 22.03 2.41
CA ILE A 270 -20.55 20.90 3.12
C ILE A 270 -21.23 19.96 2.13
N LYS A 271 -20.80 18.70 2.09
CA LYS A 271 -21.56 17.60 1.50
C LYS A 271 -22.48 17.00 2.54
N ARG A 272 -23.70 16.67 2.13
CA ARG A 272 -24.62 15.79 2.85
C ARG A 272 -24.82 14.50 2.05
N GLY A 273 -24.96 13.39 2.74
CA GLY A 273 -25.21 12.09 2.13
C GLY A 273 -25.88 11.12 3.09
N LYS A 274 -26.09 9.90 2.62
CA LYS A 274 -26.71 8.81 3.38
C LYS A 274 -26.04 7.48 3.05
N PHE A 275 -26.08 6.55 4.00
CA PHE A 275 -25.65 5.16 3.79
C PHE A 275 -26.54 4.20 4.57
N GLY A 276 -26.72 3.00 4.04
CA GLY A 276 -27.48 1.94 4.70
C GLY A 276 -26.57 0.94 5.41
N VAL A 277 -27.07 0.36 6.49
CA VAL A 277 -26.47 -0.77 7.21
C VAL A 277 -27.51 -1.86 7.31
N ILE A 278 -27.15 -3.09 6.91
CA ILE A 278 -28.01 -4.27 6.91
C ILE A 278 -27.23 -5.39 7.60
N LYS A 279 -27.51 -5.64 8.88
CA LYS A 279 -26.94 -6.74 9.67
C LYS A 279 -27.73 -8.04 9.49
#